data_AF-A0A1Q8SZP2-F1
#
_entry.id   AF-A0A1Q8SZP2-F1
#
_cell.length_a   1.000
_cell.length_b   1.000
_cell.length_c   1.000
_cell.angle_alpha   90.00
_cell.angle_beta   90.00
_cell.angle_gamma   90.00
#
_symmetry.space_group_name_H-M   'P 1'
#
loop_
_entity.id
_entity.type
_entity.pdbx_description
1 polymer ?
#
loop_
_entity_poly.entity_id
_entity_poly.type
_entity_poly.pdbx_seq_one_letter_code
_entity_poly.pdbx_strand_id
1 'polypeptide(L)'
;MNPVEPSIDTVVYVASSGDGTIGSYRLDRQTEKLIPLATTEAAENVMPLAVSPDKQFLYAAIRSDPLRVLSYRIDSNTGGLTPLGSGALYGSMAYIATDRSGRYLLAASYGGNLVSVSPIDGNGVAGDATQTLETGSRAHAILTTPENHHVFATNLGDDRLAQFYFADGALAPNDPPAAETAAGAGPRHFVFSPDGRFVYVLGEFDATVTTFALNADNGTLSQVSVCRGLPDTLELAPGMPREEIPAGDDTPRIWAADLHITPDGRYLYLSERTSSTLSTLRVDPQSGKPQYVANQPTVKQPRGFEIDPAGRYLVAAGELSDHLSLYRIDSASGELTYLSDAPVGRKTNWVEIVSFG
;
A
#
# COMPACT_ATOMS: atom_id res chain seq x y z
N MET A 1 -32.76 12.37 26.51
CA MET A 1 -31.45 12.78 25.97
C MET A 1 -31.07 11.70 24.97
N ASN A 2 -31.01 12.03 23.68
CA ASN A 2 -30.43 11.10 22.71
C ASN A 2 -28.96 10.88 23.12
N PRO A 3 -28.46 9.64 23.16
CA PRO A 3 -27.04 9.43 23.39
C PRO A 3 -26.29 10.20 22.31
N VAL A 4 -25.36 11.06 22.73
CA VAL A 4 -24.42 11.69 21.81
C VAL A 4 -23.66 10.54 21.16
N GLU A 5 -23.82 10.37 19.84
CA GLU A 5 -23.04 9.36 19.13
C GLU A 5 -21.55 9.66 19.36
N PRO A 6 -20.72 8.66 19.69
CA PRO A 6 -19.29 8.89 19.88
C PRO A 6 -18.69 9.50 18.62
N SER A 7 -17.81 10.49 18.78
CA SER A 7 -17.04 11.05 17.66
C SER A 7 -16.33 9.93 16.91
N ILE A 8 -16.30 10.05 15.57
CA ILE A 8 -15.59 9.12 14.73
C ILE A 8 -14.12 9.56 14.69
N ASP A 9 -13.31 9.00 15.59
CA ASP A 9 -11.90 9.39 15.69
C ASP A 9 -11.02 8.69 14.64
N THR A 10 -11.43 7.50 14.15
CA THR A 10 -10.66 6.73 13.17
C THR A 10 -11.58 5.94 12.25
N VAL A 11 -11.36 6.10 10.95
CA VAL A 11 -12.10 5.44 9.87
C VAL A 11 -11.15 4.59 9.05
N VAL A 12 -11.60 3.38 8.73
CA VAL A 12 -10.96 2.46 7.80
C VAL A 12 -11.73 2.50 6.49
N TYR A 13 -11.06 2.85 5.39
CA TYR A 13 -11.59 2.79 4.04
C TYR A 13 -11.05 1.58 3.31
N VAL A 14 -11.91 0.90 2.57
CA VAL A 14 -11.56 -0.37 1.96
C VAL A 14 -12.13 -0.47 0.55
N ALA A 15 -11.28 -0.79 -0.44
CA ALA A 15 -11.72 -1.03 -1.81
C ALA A 15 -12.15 -2.50 -2.01
N SER A 16 -13.35 -2.69 -2.54
CA SER A 16 -13.91 -4.00 -2.92
C SER A 16 -14.06 -4.08 -4.44
N SER A 17 -12.99 -4.50 -5.11
CA SER A 17 -12.88 -4.40 -6.57
C SER A 17 -13.89 -5.25 -7.33
N GLY A 18 -14.39 -6.33 -6.71
CA GLY A 18 -15.38 -7.24 -7.28
C GLY A 18 -16.81 -6.72 -7.22
N ASP A 19 -17.07 -5.77 -6.32
CA ASP A 19 -18.37 -5.08 -6.19
C ASP A 19 -18.33 -3.65 -6.74
N GLY A 20 -17.13 -3.09 -6.95
CA GLY A 20 -16.98 -1.74 -7.46
C GLY A 20 -17.27 -0.66 -6.41
N THR A 21 -17.02 -0.96 -5.14
CA THR A 21 -17.39 -0.11 -4.01
C THR A 21 -16.21 0.19 -3.09
N ILE A 22 -16.36 1.26 -2.30
CA ILE A 22 -15.47 1.62 -1.20
C ILE A 22 -16.29 1.54 0.10
N GLY A 23 -15.95 0.60 0.98
CA GLY A 23 -16.54 0.48 2.31
C GLY A 23 -15.83 1.40 3.32
N SER A 24 -16.57 1.96 4.27
CA SER A 24 -16.04 2.72 5.40
C SER A 24 -16.47 2.09 6.72
N TYR A 25 -15.55 2.04 7.68
CA TYR A 25 -15.75 1.43 8.99
C TYR A 25 -15.15 2.32 10.07
N ARG A 26 -15.86 2.50 11.19
CA ARG A 26 -15.27 3.11 12.39
C ARG A 26 -14.46 2.06 13.12
N LEU A 27 -13.20 2.37 13.42
CA LEU A 27 -12.39 1.59 14.36
C LEU A 27 -12.78 1.99 15.79
N ASP A 28 -13.63 1.18 16.44
CA ASP A 28 -14.00 1.37 17.83
C ASP A 28 -12.94 0.73 18.74
N ARG A 29 -12.11 1.59 19.34
CA ARG A 29 -11.01 1.19 20.22
C ARG A 29 -11.46 0.74 21.61
N GLN A 30 -12.69 1.05 22.03
CA GLN A 30 -13.23 0.58 23.31
C GLN A 30 -13.69 -0.87 23.20
N THR A 31 -14.33 -1.20 22.08
CA THR A 31 -14.86 -2.55 21.85
C THR A 31 -13.97 -3.44 20.99
N GLU A 32 -12.88 -2.89 20.43
CA GLU A 32 -11.93 -3.56 19.54
C GLU A 32 -12.61 -4.19 18.32
N LYS A 33 -13.47 -3.39 17.67
CA LYS A 33 -14.28 -3.79 16.51
C LYS A 33 -14.23 -2.77 15.40
N LEU A 34 -14.39 -3.25 14.17
CA LEU A 34 -14.74 -2.43 13.02
C LEU A 34 -16.25 -2.36 12.90
N ILE A 35 -16.81 -1.17 13.03
CA ILE A 35 -18.25 -0.91 12.91
C ILE A 35 -18.52 -0.36 11.51
N PRO A 36 -19.28 -1.07 10.64
CA PRO A 36 -19.62 -0.55 9.31
C PRO A 36 -20.32 0.81 9.39
N LEU A 37 -19.94 1.73 8.51
CA LEU A 37 -20.51 3.08 8.42
C LEU A 37 -21.30 3.24 7.12
N ALA A 38 -20.61 3.36 5.99
CA ALA A 38 -21.20 3.59 4.68
C ALA A 38 -20.47 2.79 3.60
N THR A 39 -21.21 2.48 2.53
CA THR A 39 -20.66 1.96 1.28
C THR A 39 -20.84 3.01 0.21
N THR A 40 -19.76 3.38 -0.46
CA THR A 40 -19.74 4.35 -1.55
C THR A 40 -19.53 3.63 -2.88
N GLU A 41 -20.40 3.89 -3.85
CA GLU A 41 -20.22 3.41 -5.21
C GLU A 41 -19.01 4.09 -5.87
N ALA A 42 -18.21 3.28 -6.56
CA ALA A 42 -17.09 3.73 -7.38
C ALA A 42 -17.28 3.20 -8.81
N ALA A 43 -16.51 2.21 -9.22
CA ALA A 43 -16.69 1.47 -10.45
C ALA A 43 -16.00 0.10 -10.36
N GLU A 44 -16.32 -0.80 -11.28
CA GLU A 44 -15.70 -2.13 -11.36
C GLU A 44 -14.16 -2.02 -11.33
N ASN A 45 -13.50 -2.92 -10.60
CA ASN A 45 -12.05 -2.91 -10.43
C ASN A 45 -11.49 -1.60 -9.81
N VAL A 46 -12.26 -0.91 -8.96
CA VAL A 46 -11.69 0.03 -7.98
C VAL A 46 -10.69 -0.72 -7.10
N MET A 47 -9.46 -0.21 -6.98
CA MET A 47 -8.45 -0.88 -6.16
C MET A 47 -7.57 0.11 -5.40
N PRO A 48 -6.47 0.66 -5.96
CA PRO A 48 -5.57 1.41 -5.10
C PRO A 48 -6.26 2.70 -4.67
N LEU A 49 -6.24 2.92 -3.37
CA LEU A 49 -6.71 4.13 -2.73
C LEU A 49 -5.51 4.97 -2.33
N ALA A 50 -5.72 6.26 -2.14
CA ALA A 50 -4.78 7.15 -1.48
C ALA A 50 -5.53 8.24 -0.73
N VAL A 51 -5.06 8.62 0.44
CA VAL A 51 -5.63 9.72 1.24
C VAL A 51 -4.71 10.93 1.14
N SER A 52 -5.29 12.14 1.02
CA SER A 52 -4.51 13.38 1.02
C SER A 52 -3.81 13.61 2.38
N PRO A 53 -2.66 14.34 2.43
CA PRO A 53 -1.93 14.55 3.68
C PRO A 53 -2.73 15.28 4.76
N ASP A 54 -3.66 16.15 4.35
CA ASP A 54 -4.58 16.87 5.24
C ASP A 54 -5.81 16.05 5.64
N LYS A 55 -5.93 14.81 5.14
CA LYS A 55 -7.00 13.84 5.43
C LYS A 55 -8.39 14.30 4.97
N GLN A 56 -8.46 15.28 4.08
CA GLN A 56 -9.72 15.82 3.57
C GLN A 56 -10.24 15.11 2.33
N PHE A 57 -9.37 14.40 1.61
CA PHE A 57 -9.68 13.79 0.32
C PHE A 57 -9.22 12.35 0.25
N LEU A 58 -10.00 11.54 -0.46
CA LEU A 58 -9.66 10.17 -0.84
C LEU A 58 -9.69 10.06 -2.36
N TYR A 59 -8.65 9.46 -2.92
CA TYR A 59 -8.51 9.16 -4.34
C TYR A 59 -8.65 7.65 -4.54
N ALA A 60 -9.34 7.24 -5.60
CA ALA A 60 -9.55 5.82 -5.92
C ALA A 60 -9.30 5.57 -7.41
N ALA A 61 -8.33 4.73 -7.75
CA ALA A 61 -8.09 4.38 -9.14
C ALA A 61 -9.03 3.26 -9.61
N ILE A 62 -9.66 3.49 -10.76
CA ILE A 62 -10.48 2.54 -11.48
C ILE A 62 -9.61 1.85 -12.52
N ARG A 63 -9.47 0.53 -12.38
CA ARG A 63 -8.59 -0.29 -13.22
C ARG A 63 -9.29 -0.96 -14.39
N SER A 64 -10.59 -0.71 -14.56
CA SER A 64 -11.41 -1.08 -15.72
C SER A 64 -11.61 0.11 -16.66
N ASP A 65 -12.02 -0.14 -17.91
CA ASP A 65 -12.32 0.94 -18.85
C ASP A 65 -13.67 1.61 -18.53
N PRO A 66 -13.77 2.95 -18.53
CA PRO A 66 -12.68 3.90 -18.77
C PRO A 66 -11.76 4.04 -17.55
N LEU A 67 -10.44 4.02 -17.80
CA LEU A 67 -9.42 4.22 -16.77
C LEU A 67 -9.48 5.65 -16.21
N ARG A 68 -9.72 5.77 -14.91
CA ARG A 68 -9.96 7.03 -14.20
C ARG A 68 -9.45 6.97 -12.77
N VAL A 69 -9.08 8.13 -12.21
CA VAL A 69 -9.01 8.32 -10.76
C VAL A 69 -10.23 9.11 -10.31
N LEU A 70 -10.99 8.58 -9.36
CA LEU A 70 -12.10 9.27 -8.72
C LEU A 70 -11.59 10.02 -7.49
N SER A 71 -12.08 11.24 -7.29
CA SER A 71 -11.76 12.08 -6.12
C SER A 71 -12.99 12.24 -5.24
N TYR A 72 -12.83 12.03 -3.93
CA TYR A 72 -13.88 12.14 -2.94
C TYR A 72 -13.47 13.08 -1.81
N ARG A 73 -14.43 13.84 -1.27
CA ARG A 73 -14.28 14.52 0.01
C ARG A 73 -14.62 13.56 1.14
N ILE A 74 -13.75 13.53 2.14
CA ILE A 74 -13.96 12.80 3.39
C ILE A 74 -14.76 13.69 4.34
N ASP A 75 -15.88 13.18 4.85
CA ASP A 75 -16.57 13.76 6.00
C ASP A 75 -15.99 13.16 7.30
N SER A 76 -15.21 13.95 8.03
CA SER A 76 -14.56 13.51 9.28
C SER A 76 -15.54 13.15 10.39
N ASN A 77 -16.80 13.60 10.32
CA ASN A 77 -17.79 13.31 11.36
C ASN A 77 -18.50 11.97 11.13
N THR A 78 -18.67 11.58 9.87
CA THR A 78 -19.46 10.40 9.48
C THR A 78 -18.61 9.30 8.86
N GLY A 79 -17.38 9.60 8.45
CA GLY A 79 -16.55 8.72 7.62
C GLY A 79 -17.04 8.59 6.18
N GLY A 80 -18.11 9.28 5.79
CA GLY A 80 -18.69 9.19 4.45
C GLY A 80 -17.81 9.84 3.38
N LEU A 81 -17.98 9.39 2.14
CA LEU A 81 -17.29 9.91 0.96
C LEU A 81 -18.28 10.62 0.03
N THR A 82 -18.01 11.89 -0.28
CA THR A 82 -18.78 12.66 -1.27
C THR A 82 -17.99 12.78 -2.57
N PRO A 83 -18.52 12.33 -3.73
CA PRO A 83 -17.80 12.43 -5.00
C PRO A 83 -17.60 13.90 -5.40
N LEU A 84 -16.40 14.23 -5.88
CA LEU A 84 -16.02 15.58 -6.32
C LEU A 84 -15.78 15.67 -7.82
N GLY A 85 -15.09 14.68 -8.39
CA GLY A 85 -14.68 14.70 -9.78
C GLY A 85 -13.78 13.52 -10.13
N SER A 86 -13.26 13.52 -11.35
CA SER A 86 -12.32 12.50 -11.81
C SER A 86 -11.38 13.03 -12.88
N GLY A 87 -10.24 12.35 -13.02
CA GLY A 87 -9.25 12.58 -14.08
C GLY A 87 -8.94 11.28 -14.84
N ALA A 88 -8.50 11.40 -16.09
CA ALA A 88 -8.08 10.29 -16.92
C ALA A 88 -6.73 9.72 -16.47
N LEU A 89 -6.66 8.39 -16.41
CA LEU A 89 -5.42 7.64 -16.21
C LEU A 89 -4.92 7.08 -17.54
N TYR A 90 -3.61 7.06 -17.74
CA TYR A 90 -2.95 6.57 -18.97
C TYR A 90 -2.66 5.07 -18.96
N GLY A 91 -3.22 4.34 -18.00
CA GLY A 91 -3.02 2.91 -17.82
C GLY A 91 -3.78 2.37 -16.60
N SER A 92 -3.89 1.06 -16.49
CA SER A 92 -4.40 0.40 -15.29
C SER A 92 -3.36 0.57 -14.18
N MET A 93 -3.63 1.46 -13.23
CA MET A 93 -2.70 1.79 -12.15
C MET A 93 -2.77 0.74 -11.05
N ALA A 94 -1.63 0.13 -10.71
CA ALA A 94 -1.51 -0.86 -9.64
C ALA A 94 -1.38 -0.19 -8.26
N TYR A 95 -0.94 1.06 -8.22
CA TYR A 95 -0.68 1.84 -7.01
C TYR A 95 -0.87 3.32 -7.30
N ILE A 96 -1.42 4.06 -6.34
CA ILE A 96 -1.51 5.52 -6.34
C ILE A 96 -1.07 6.07 -4.98
N ALA A 97 -0.52 7.27 -4.96
CA ALA A 97 -0.21 8.02 -3.75
C ALA A 97 -0.23 9.52 -4.04
N THR A 98 -0.46 10.36 -3.04
CA THR A 98 -0.23 11.80 -3.19
C THR A 98 1.22 12.15 -2.89
N ASP A 99 1.72 13.25 -3.44
CA ASP A 99 2.92 13.89 -2.92
C ASP A 99 2.68 14.44 -1.50
N ARG A 100 3.75 14.81 -0.79
CA ARG A 100 3.66 15.27 0.61
C ARG A 100 2.95 16.61 0.74
N SER A 101 2.88 17.42 -0.33
CA SER A 101 2.12 18.68 -0.33
C SER A 101 0.64 18.50 -0.67
N GLY A 102 0.22 17.32 -1.14
CA GLY A 102 -1.16 17.06 -1.57
C GLY A 102 -1.55 17.76 -2.87
N ARG A 103 -0.58 18.24 -3.67
CA ARG A 103 -0.79 18.95 -4.93
C ARG A 103 -0.70 18.04 -6.15
N TYR A 104 -0.15 16.85 -6.02
CA TYR A 104 0.02 15.90 -7.12
C TYR A 104 -0.33 14.48 -6.69
N LEU A 105 -0.99 13.76 -7.58
CA LEU A 105 -1.20 12.32 -7.49
C LEU A 105 -0.16 11.61 -8.37
N LEU A 106 0.54 10.66 -7.78
CA LEU A 106 1.50 9.77 -8.42
C LEU A 106 0.85 8.41 -8.64
N ALA A 107 1.10 7.78 -9.78
CA ALA A 107 0.58 6.45 -10.08
C ALA A 107 1.57 5.58 -10.83
N ALA A 108 1.55 4.26 -10.57
CA ALA A 108 2.37 3.27 -11.25
C ALA A 108 1.48 2.25 -11.98
N SER A 109 1.79 1.94 -13.24
CA SER A 109 1.03 0.99 -14.07
C SER A 109 1.83 -0.28 -14.36
N TYR A 110 1.37 -1.41 -13.82
CA TYR A 110 1.99 -2.71 -14.02
C TYR A 110 1.98 -3.13 -15.49
N GLY A 111 0.81 -3.13 -16.13
CA GLY A 111 0.69 -3.52 -17.55
C GLY A 111 1.21 -2.45 -18.51
N GLY A 112 1.23 -1.18 -18.09
CA GLY A 112 1.68 -0.05 -18.90
C GLY A 112 3.18 0.23 -18.84
N ASN A 113 3.93 -0.41 -17.92
CA ASN A 113 5.38 -0.22 -17.74
C ASN A 113 5.79 1.25 -17.50
N LEU A 114 4.89 2.02 -16.87
CA LEU A 114 5.03 3.46 -16.73
C LEU A 114 4.62 3.95 -15.35
N VAL A 115 5.08 5.15 -15.02
CA VAL A 115 4.56 5.98 -13.93
C VAL A 115 3.93 7.25 -14.51
N SER A 116 3.07 7.90 -13.72
CA SER A 116 2.40 9.13 -14.12
C SER A 116 2.22 10.11 -12.97
N VAL A 117 2.08 11.38 -13.31
CA VAL A 117 1.78 12.47 -12.38
C VAL A 117 0.53 13.20 -12.85
N SER A 118 -0.44 13.38 -11.96
CA SER A 118 -1.65 14.20 -12.15
C SER A 118 -1.66 15.37 -11.16
N PRO A 119 -2.03 16.59 -11.57
CA PRO A 119 -2.25 17.69 -10.64
C PRO A 119 -3.53 17.46 -9.82
N ILE A 120 -3.52 17.94 -8.58
CA ILE A 120 -4.68 18.01 -7.69
C ILE A 120 -5.04 19.50 -7.53
N ASP A 121 -6.28 19.85 -7.85
CA ASP A 121 -6.74 21.24 -7.75
C ASP A 121 -7.03 21.67 -6.30
N GLY A 122 -7.32 22.97 -6.09
CA GLY A 122 -7.62 23.51 -4.76
C GLY A 122 -8.92 22.98 -4.12
N ASN A 123 -9.74 22.23 -4.86
CA ASN A 123 -10.93 21.57 -4.35
C ASN A 123 -10.69 20.09 -4.03
N GLY A 124 -9.47 19.59 -4.24
CA GLY A 124 -9.08 18.19 -4.02
C GLY A 124 -9.46 17.25 -5.16
N VAL A 125 -9.64 17.77 -6.39
CA VAL A 125 -9.89 16.93 -7.57
C VAL A 125 -8.58 16.64 -8.28
N ALA A 126 -8.23 15.35 -8.38
CA ALA A 126 -7.14 14.90 -9.25
C ALA A 126 -7.57 14.97 -10.72
N GLY A 127 -6.82 15.71 -11.52
CA GLY A 127 -7.06 15.88 -12.95
C GLY A 127 -6.40 14.81 -13.81
N ASP A 128 -6.49 15.00 -15.13
CA ASP A 128 -5.79 14.17 -16.12
C ASP A 128 -4.28 14.19 -15.89
N ALA A 129 -3.60 13.07 -16.13
CA ALA A 129 -2.15 13.03 -15.96
C ALA A 129 -1.45 14.02 -16.91
N THR A 130 -0.55 14.83 -16.36
CA THR A 130 0.23 15.82 -17.08
C THR A 130 1.60 15.31 -17.51
N GLN A 131 2.04 14.19 -16.92
CA GLN A 131 3.28 13.51 -17.28
C GLN A 131 3.10 12.00 -17.18
N THR A 132 3.69 11.28 -18.13
CA THR A 132 3.96 9.85 -18.05
C THR A 132 5.44 9.61 -18.33
N LEU A 133 6.04 8.62 -17.68
CA LEU A 133 7.42 8.19 -17.90
C LEU A 133 7.46 6.66 -17.91
N GLU A 134 8.11 6.08 -18.92
CA GLU A 134 8.50 4.67 -18.88
C GLU A 134 9.63 4.51 -17.85
N THR A 135 9.51 3.52 -16.97
CA THR A 135 10.51 3.27 -15.91
C THR A 135 11.17 1.91 -16.08
N GLY A 136 10.42 0.95 -16.61
CA GLY A 136 10.79 -0.45 -16.67
C GLY A 136 9.58 -1.37 -16.68
N SER A 137 9.82 -2.66 -16.85
CA SER A 137 8.75 -3.66 -16.88
C SER A 137 8.02 -3.70 -15.55
N ARG A 138 6.68 -3.72 -15.58
CA ARG A 138 5.83 -4.00 -14.42
C ARG A 138 6.01 -3.00 -13.27
N ALA A 139 5.91 -1.71 -13.57
CA ALA A 139 5.91 -0.66 -12.54
C ALA A 139 4.79 -0.91 -11.53
N HIS A 140 5.10 -1.14 -10.25
CA HIS A 140 4.11 -1.64 -9.29
C HIS A 140 3.76 -0.67 -8.18
N ALA A 141 4.72 0.03 -7.56
CA ALA A 141 4.48 1.02 -6.52
C ALA A 141 5.22 2.32 -6.83
N ILE A 142 4.75 3.45 -6.28
CA ILE A 142 5.38 4.77 -6.42
C ILE A 142 5.13 5.62 -5.18
N LEU A 143 6.19 6.20 -4.60
CA LEU A 143 6.09 7.06 -3.41
C LEU A 143 7.13 8.16 -3.44
N THR A 144 6.79 9.31 -2.84
CA THR A 144 7.73 10.39 -2.54
C THR A 144 8.51 10.09 -1.27
N THR A 145 9.77 10.52 -1.28
CA THR A 145 10.58 10.72 -0.06
C THR A 145 9.85 11.60 0.97
N PRO A 146 10.15 11.46 2.27
CA PRO A 146 9.55 12.31 3.31
C PRO A 146 9.72 13.82 3.06
N GLU A 147 10.86 14.22 2.48
CA GLU A 147 11.18 15.61 2.13
C GLU A 147 10.53 16.07 0.82
N ASN A 148 9.86 15.16 0.10
CA ASN A 148 9.12 15.44 -1.13
C ASN A 148 9.95 15.92 -2.33
N HIS A 149 11.26 15.68 -2.34
CA HIS A 149 12.17 16.12 -3.41
C HIS A 149 12.57 14.99 -4.36
N HIS A 150 12.33 13.74 -3.97
CA HIS A 150 12.61 12.56 -4.77
C HIS A 150 11.45 11.58 -4.74
N VAL A 151 11.33 10.78 -5.79
CA VAL A 151 10.32 9.73 -5.95
C VAL A 151 11.01 8.43 -6.32
N PHE A 152 10.53 7.33 -5.77
CA PHE A 152 10.93 5.98 -6.16
C PHE A 152 9.75 5.24 -6.76
N ALA A 153 10.02 4.40 -7.75
CA ALA A 153 9.04 3.47 -8.29
C ALA A 153 9.64 2.08 -8.45
N THR A 154 8.93 1.05 -8.02
CA THR A 154 9.39 -0.34 -8.17
C THR A 154 9.06 -0.87 -9.55
N ASN A 155 10.00 -1.58 -10.17
CA ASN A 155 9.82 -2.30 -11.41
C ASN A 155 9.96 -3.79 -11.13
N LEU A 156 8.82 -4.44 -10.91
CA LEU A 156 8.74 -5.84 -10.50
C LEU A 156 9.34 -6.78 -11.56
N GLY A 157 9.26 -6.43 -12.84
CA GLY A 157 9.79 -7.27 -13.92
C GLY A 157 11.29 -7.11 -14.19
N ASP A 158 11.93 -6.10 -13.60
CA ASP A 158 13.32 -5.76 -13.86
C ASP A 158 14.20 -5.84 -12.59
N ASP A 159 13.65 -6.28 -11.45
CA ASP A 159 14.34 -6.38 -10.16
C ASP A 159 14.98 -5.06 -9.67
N ARG A 160 14.35 -3.90 -9.92
CA ARG A 160 14.91 -2.59 -9.57
C ARG A 160 13.89 -1.57 -9.05
N LEU A 161 14.41 -0.51 -8.45
CA LEU A 161 13.69 0.71 -8.12
C LEU A 161 14.18 1.85 -9.00
N ALA A 162 13.33 2.39 -9.86
CA ALA A 162 13.60 3.64 -10.56
C ALA A 162 13.62 4.81 -9.56
N GLN A 163 14.58 5.72 -9.75
CA GLN A 163 14.85 6.86 -8.87
C GLN A 163 14.65 8.16 -9.66
N PHE A 164 13.92 9.12 -9.09
CA PHE A 164 13.61 10.39 -9.73
C PHE A 164 13.86 11.56 -8.81
N TYR A 165 14.34 12.66 -9.38
CA TYR A 165 14.08 14.00 -8.82
C TYR A 165 12.61 14.34 -9.02
N PHE A 166 12.02 15.02 -8.04
CA PHE A 166 10.64 15.49 -8.07
C PHE A 166 10.56 16.95 -7.66
N ALA A 167 10.07 17.78 -8.58
CA ALA A 167 9.85 19.20 -8.35
C ALA A 167 8.61 19.68 -9.12
N ASP A 168 7.70 20.36 -8.42
CA ASP A 168 6.51 21.00 -8.98
C ASP A 168 5.72 20.13 -9.99
N GLY A 169 5.55 18.85 -9.65
CA GLY A 169 4.76 17.91 -10.45
C GLY A 169 5.50 17.29 -11.63
N ALA A 170 6.81 17.50 -11.74
CA ALA A 170 7.66 16.90 -12.76
C ALA A 170 8.61 15.88 -12.14
N LEU A 171 8.66 14.69 -12.75
CA LEU A 171 9.66 13.66 -12.52
C LEU A 171 10.79 13.78 -13.55
N ALA A 172 12.02 13.68 -13.08
CA ALA A 172 13.20 13.54 -13.92
C ALA A 172 14.09 12.40 -13.39
N PRO A 173 14.64 11.51 -14.23
CA PRO A 173 15.51 10.44 -13.76
C PRO A 173 16.66 10.96 -12.90
N ASN A 174 16.95 10.26 -11.80
CA ASN A 174 18.11 10.53 -10.96
C ASN A 174 19.40 9.94 -11.59
N ASP A 175 20.56 10.19 -10.99
CA ASP A 175 21.84 9.59 -11.34
C ASP A 175 22.47 8.91 -10.10
N PRO A 176 22.51 7.56 -10.03
CA PRO A 176 22.01 6.62 -11.05
C PRO A 176 20.47 6.61 -11.14
N PRO A 177 19.90 6.24 -12.29
CA PRO A 177 18.45 6.27 -12.50
C PRO A 177 17.70 5.14 -11.80
N ALA A 178 18.41 4.13 -11.28
CA ALA A 178 17.81 3.02 -10.57
C ALA A 178 18.75 2.44 -9.51
N ALA A 179 18.15 1.74 -8.53
CA ALA A 179 18.84 0.88 -7.57
C ALA A 179 18.32 -0.56 -7.72
N GLU A 180 19.25 -1.52 -7.73
CA GLU A 180 18.94 -2.92 -8.00
C GLU A 180 18.58 -3.69 -6.72
N THR A 181 17.68 -4.67 -6.85
CA THR A 181 17.40 -5.71 -5.86
C THR A 181 17.99 -7.05 -6.32
N ALA A 182 17.80 -8.12 -5.54
CA ALA A 182 18.26 -9.44 -5.95
C ALA A 182 17.52 -9.91 -7.21
N ALA A 183 18.23 -10.60 -8.11
CA ALA A 183 17.62 -11.18 -9.30
C ALA A 183 16.50 -12.17 -8.93
N GLY A 184 15.33 -12.01 -9.55
CA GLY A 184 14.12 -12.79 -9.29
C GLY A 184 13.37 -12.40 -8.01
N ALA A 185 13.70 -11.27 -7.37
CA ALA A 185 12.98 -10.81 -6.18
C ALA A 185 11.60 -10.24 -6.54
N GLY A 186 11.50 -9.51 -7.65
CA GLY A 186 10.30 -8.84 -8.09
C GLY A 186 9.83 -7.75 -7.11
N PRO A 187 10.56 -6.61 -6.97
CA PRO A 187 10.22 -5.57 -6.01
C PRO A 187 8.82 -5.02 -6.27
N ARG A 188 7.97 -5.06 -5.25
CA ARG A 188 6.55 -4.76 -5.33
C ARG A 188 6.21 -3.50 -4.55
N HIS A 189 5.80 -3.62 -3.29
CA HIS A 189 5.53 -2.48 -2.41
C HIS A 189 6.77 -2.12 -1.59
N PHE A 190 6.85 -0.87 -1.16
CA PHE A 190 7.93 -0.40 -0.30
C PHE A 190 7.44 0.68 0.65
N VAL A 191 8.15 0.86 1.76
CA VAL A 191 7.88 1.91 2.76
C VAL A 191 9.19 2.57 3.20
N PHE A 192 9.08 3.84 3.62
CA PHE A 192 10.18 4.54 4.26
C PHE A 192 10.18 4.27 5.77
N SER A 193 11.35 4.25 6.40
CA SER A 193 11.41 4.37 7.86
C SER A 193 10.81 5.71 8.31
N PRO A 194 10.19 5.79 9.49
CA PRO A 194 9.58 7.04 9.98
C PRO A 194 10.56 8.22 10.10
N ASP A 195 11.86 7.92 10.28
CA ASP A 195 12.94 8.91 10.33
C ASP A 195 13.54 9.25 8.96
N GLY A 196 13.01 8.69 7.87
CA GLY A 196 13.43 8.93 6.49
C GLY A 196 14.78 8.36 6.09
N ARG A 197 15.47 7.61 6.96
CA ARG A 197 16.83 7.11 6.69
C ARG A 197 16.87 5.86 5.83
N PHE A 198 15.82 5.05 5.82
CA PHE A 198 15.80 3.74 5.16
C PHE A 198 14.57 3.56 4.28
N VAL A 199 14.72 2.73 3.26
CA VAL A 199 13.64 2.25 2.39
C VAL A 199 13.61 0.72 2.47
N TYR A 200 12.43 0.17 2.78
CA TYR A 200 12.20 -1.27 2.86
C TYR A 200 11.37 -1.71 1.67
N VAL A 201 11.90 -2.63 0.86
CA VAL A 201 11.29 -3.06 -0.40
C VAL A 201 10.97 -4.53 -0.32
N LEU A 202 9.71 -4.89 -0.52
CA LEU A 202 9.24 -6.27 -0.54
C LEU A 202 9.38 -6.87 -1.94
N GLY A 203 10.02 -8.03 -2.07
CA GLY A 203 9.98 -8.86 -3.27
C GLY A 203 8.72 -9.72 -3.33
N GLU A 204 7.92 -9.60 -4.39
CA GLU A 204 6.70 -10.41 -4.62
C GLU A 204 7.04 -11.89 -4.79
N PHE A 205 8.20 -12.20 -5.39
CA PHE A 205 8.53 -13.55 -5.85
C PHE A 205 9.41 -14.35 -4.90
N ASP A 206 10.12 -13.69 -3.97
CA ASP A 206 10.98 -14.35 -3.01
C ASP A 206 10.63 -14.04 -1.54
N ALA A 207 9.68 -13.12 -1.33
CA ALA A 207 9.27 -12.60 -0.03
C ALA A 207 10.45 -12.11 0.82
N THR A 208 11.48 -11.55 0.19
CA THR A 208 12.54 -10.85 0.91
C THR A 208 12.18 -9.38 1.10
N VAL A 209 12.68 -8.80 2.18
CA VAL A 209 12.70 -7.35 2.40
C VAL A 209 14.12 -6.86 2.17
N THR A 210 14.33 -6.15 1.06
CA THR A 210 15.59 -5.45 0.78
C THR A 210 15.56 -4.08 1.46
N THR A 211 16.56 -3.80 2.28
CA THR A 211 16.72 -2.51 2.95
C THR A 211 17.75 -1.68 2.21
N PHE A 212 17.39 -0.46 1.85
CA PHE A 212 18.30 0.56 1.35
C PHE A 212 18.44 1.69 2.37
N ALA A 213 19.65 2.24 2.50
CA ALA A 213 19.86 3.55 3.09
C ALA A 213 19.55 4.63 2.04
N LEU A 214 18.79 5.65 2.44
CA LEU A 214 18.50 6.82 1.61
C LEU A 214 19.55 7.90 1.88
N ASN A 215 20.19 8.37 0.82
CA ASN A 215 20.94 9.62 0.86
C ASN A 215 19.97 10.77 0.61
N ALA A 216 19.66 11.57 1.65
CA ALA A 216 18.70 12.66 1.57
C ALA A 216 19.17 13.82 0.66
N ASP A 217 20.47 13.99 0.48
CA ASP A 217 21.03 15.12 -0.30
C ASP A 217 20.81 14.94 -1.80
N ASN A 218 20.93 13.71 -2.30
CA ASN A 218 20.85 13.41 -3.73
C ASN A 218 19.80 12.34 -4.08
N GLY A 219 19.04 11.84 -3.12
CA GLY A 219 17.96 10.88 -3.32
C GLY A 219 18.40 9.54 -3.88
N THR A 220 19.64 9.12 -3.61
CA THR A 220 20.16 7.82 -4.07
C THR A 220 20.04 6.75 -2.99
N LEU A 221 19.79 5.51 -3.41
CA LEU A 221 19.66 4.35 -2.55
C LEU A 221 20.93 3.50 -2.54
N SER A 222 21.35 3.06 -1.35
CA SER A 222 22.46 2.11 -1.16
C SER A 222 22.00 0.91 -0.36
N GLN A 223 22.15 -0.30 -0.89
CA GLN A 223 21.67 -1.51 -0.21
C GLN A 223 22.42 -1.75 1.11
N VAL A 224 21.66 -2.07 2.17
CA VAL A 224 22.15 -2.32 3.54
C VAL A 224 22.00 -3.79 3.94
N SER A 225 20.85 -4.40 3.63
CA SER A 225 20.56 -5.79 3.99
C SER A 225 19.46 -6.38 3.12
N VAL A 226 19.38 -7.71 3.12
CA VAL A 226 18.25 -8.49 2.60
C VAL A 226 17.81 -9.43 3.71
N CYS A 227 16.52 -9.45 4.05
CA CYS A 227 15.97 -10.31 5.09
C CYS A 227 14.85 -11.18 4.52
N ARG A 228 14.84 -12.48 4.84
CA ARG A 228 13.73 -13.36 4.45
C ARG A 228 12.50 -13.03 5.29
N GLY A 229 11.37 -12.84 4.63
CA GLY A 229 10.09 -12.51 5.25
C GLY A 229 9.23 -13.71 5.61
N LEU A 230 9.57 -14.91 5.14
CA LEU A 230 8.79 -16.13 5.36
C LEU A 230 9.64 -17.24 5.99
N PRO A 231 9.04 -18.13 6.80
CA PRO A 231 9.72 -19.32 7.28
C PRO A 231 9.78 -20.40 6.18
N ASP A 232 10.87 -21.15 6.14
CA ASP A 232 11.06 -22.22 5.15
C ASP A 232 10.04 -23.37 5.30
N THR A 233 9.38 -23.48 6.45
CA THR A 233 8.32 -24.47 6.74
C THR A 233 7.06 -24.30 5.89
N LEU A 234 6.91 -23.17 5.18
CA LEU A 234 5.80 -22.99 4.22
C LEU A 234 6.03 -23.74 2.90
N GLU A 235 7.27 -24.17 2.61
CA GLU A 235 7.64 -25.00 1.44
C GLU A 235 7.15 -24.44 0.09
N LEU A 236 7.02 -23.10 -0.03
CA LEU A 236 6.60 -22.43 -1.26
C LEU A 236 7.75 -22.39 -2.28
N ALA A 237 7.46 -22.68 -3.53
CA ALA A 237 8.41 -22.46 -4.62
C ALA A 237 8.60 -20.96 -4.89
N PRO A 238 9.71 -20.53 -5.52
CA PRO A 238 9.86 -19.15 -5.97
C PRO A 238 8.69 -18.71 -6.85
N GLY A 239 8.25 -17.47 -6.64
CA GLY A 239 7.24 -16.79 -7.43
C GLY A 239 7.75 -16.42 -8.83
N MET A 240 6.80 -16.00 -9.67
CA MET A 240 7.03 -15.50 -11.02
C MET A 240 5.79 -14.73 -11.50
N PRO A 241 5.89 -13.92 -12.58
CA PRO A 241 4.73 -13.24 -13.14
C PRO A 241 3.60 -14.23 -13.47
N ARG A 242 2.36 -13.87 -13.15
CA ARG A 242 1.25 -14.84 -13.19
C ARG A 242 0.94 -15.31 -14.61
N GLU A 243 1.15 -14.43 -15.57
CA GLU A 243 1.06 -14.63 -17.02
C GLU A 243 2.12 -15.58 -17.57
N GLU A 244 3.20 -15.84 -16.82
CA GLU A 244 4.31 -16.72 -17.22
C GLU A 244 4.22 -18.12 -16.61
N ILE A 245 3.28 -18.34 -15.68
CA ILE A 245 3.04 -19.67 -15.09
C ILE A 245 2.48 -20.62 -16.17
N PRO A 246 3.13 -21.78 -16.44
CA PRO A 246 2.66 -22.73 -17.43
C PRO A 246 1.24 -23.23 -17.14
N ALA A 247 0.45 -23.44 -18.20
CA ALA A 247 -0.88 -24.03 -18.07
C ALA A 247 -0.80 -25.42 -17.40
N GLY A 248 -1.54 -25.60 -16.30
CA GLY A 248 -1.55 -26.83 -15.51
C GLY A 248 -0.47 -26.91 -14.42
N ASP A 249 0.34 -25.86 -14.22
CA ASP A 249 1.21 -25.76 -13.05
C ASP A 249 0.44 -25.25 -11.82
N ASP A 250 0.11 -26.18 -10.91
CA ASP A 250 -0.56 -25.90 -9.64
C ASP A 250 0.43 -25.78 -8.45
N THR A 251 1.74 -25.63 -8.73
CA THR A 251 2.75 -25.48 -7.68
C THR A 251 2.45 -24.25 -6.81
N PRO A 252 2.33 -24.39 -5.48
CA PRO A 252 2.18 -23.24 -4.60
C PRO A 252 3.48 -22.43 -4.60
N ARG A 253 3.37 -21.15 -4.97
CA ARG A 253 4.51 -20.24 -5.13
C ARG A 253 4.40 -19.06 -4.18
N ILE A 254 5.53 -18.50 -3.80
CA ILE A 254 5.58 -17.24 -3.07
C ILE A 254 4.86 -16.17 -3.89
N TRP A 255 3.93 -15.47 -3.23
CA TRP A 255 3.17 -14.39 -3.82
C TRP A 255 2.94 -13.27 -2.80
N ALA A 256 4.05 -12.71 -2.30
CA ALA A 256 4.03 -11.64 -1.31
C ALA A 256 3.34 -10.38 -1.88
N ALA A 257 2.62 -9.63 -1.05
CA ALA A 257 1.82 -8.49 -1.50
C ALA A 257 2.22 -7.20 -0.79
N ASP A 258 1.69 -6.95 0.39
CA ASP A 258 1.78 -5.63 1.00
C ASP A 258 2.86 -5.56 2.07
N LEU A 259 3.36 -4.37 2.36
CA LEU A 259 4.42 -4.13 3.35
C LEU A 259 4.14 -2.81 4.07
N HIS A 260 4.10 -2.86 5.40
CA HIS A 260 3.87 -1.67 6.24
C HIS A 260 4.80 -1.66 7.45
N ILE A 261 5.15 -0.47 7.92
CA ILE A 261 5.99 -0.25 9.10
C ILE A 261 5.20 0.47 10.19
N THR A 262 5.40 0.08 11.45
CA THR A 262 4.79 0.80 12.57
C THR A 262 5.29 2.25 12.63
N PRO A 263 4.48 3.21 13.11
CA PRO A 263 4.87 4.61 13.21
C PRO A 263 6.11 4.88 14.06
N ASP A 264 6.44 3.98 15.00
CA ASP A 264 7.66 4.04 15.81
C ASP A 264 8.89 3.37 15.15
N GLY A 265 8.72 2.81 13.96
CA GLY A 265 9.77 2.23 13.13
C GLY A 265 10.28 0.87 13.60
N ARG A 266 9.64 0.24 14.58
CA ARG A 266 10.17 -0.97 15.23
C ARG A 266 9.75 -2.28 14.57
N TYR A 267 8.60 -2.31 13.89
CA TYR A 267 8.08 -3.52 13.29
C TYR A 267 7.62 -3.29 11.86
N LEU A 268 8.05 -4.19 10.98
CA LEU A 268 7.52 -4.34 9.64
C LEU A 268 6.58 -5.54 9.62
N TYR A 269 5.48 -5.40 8.89
CA TYR A 269 4.59 -6.50 8.56
C TYR A 269 4.55 -6.67 7.05
N LEU A 270 4.43 -7.91 6.58
CA LEU A 270 4.16 -8.19 5.18
C LEU A 270 3.09 -9.27 5.04
N SER A 271 2.33 -9.21 3.94
CA SER A 271 1.32 -10.21 3.61
C SER A 271 1.76 -11.15 2.50
N GLU A 272 1.34 -12.42 2.58
CA GLU A 272 1.64 -13.44 1.58
C GLU A 272 0.34 -14.14 1.12
N ARG A 273 0.08 -14.07 -0.19
CA ARG A 273 -1.22 -14.43 -0.76
C ARG A 273 -1.46 -15.94 -0.82
N THR A 274 -0.43 -16.73 -1.12
CA THR A 274 -0.58 -18.18 -1.36
C THR A 274 -0.86 -18.93 -0.07
N SER A 275 -0.07 -18.67 0.98
CA SER A 275 -0.22 -19.23 2.33
C SER A 275 -1.27 -18.51 3.17
N SER A 276 -1.74 -17.33 2.74
CA SER A 276 -2.69 -16.48 3.48
C SER A 276 -2.19 -16.13 4.88
N THR A 277 -0.99 -15.55 4.94
CA THR A 277 -0.30 -15.23 6.19
C THR A 277 0.14 -13.77 6.28
N LEU A 278 0.32 -13.30 7.51
CA LEU A 278 1.04 -12.09 7.86
C LEU A 278 2.34 -12.47 8.56
N SER A 279 3.46 -11.95 8.10
CA SER A 279 4.75 -12.06 8.78
C SER A 279 5.10 -10.79 9.52
N THR A 280 5.76 -10.94 10.67
CA THR A 280 6.29 -9.86 11.50
C THR A 280 7.81 -9.87 11.46
N LEU A 281 8.41 -8.72 11.20
CA LEU A 281 9.85 -8.50 11.24
C LEU A 281 10.14 -7.36 12.23
N ARG A 282 11.13 -7.55 13.10
CA ARG A 282 11.62 -6.50 14.01
C ARG A 282 12.76 -5.74 13.36
N VAL A 283 12.72 -4.42 13.43
CA VAL A 283 13.74 -3.53 12.86
C VAL A 283 14.71 -3.09 13.95
N ASP A 284 16.01 -3.21 13.68
CA ASP A 284 17.03 -2.53 14.47
C ASP A 284 17.06 -1.03 14.12
N PRO A 285 16.75 -0.11 15.05
CA PRO A 285 16.57 1.30 14.72
C PRO A 285 17.89 2.01 14.34
N GLN A 286 19.05 1.44 14.68
CA GLN A 286 20.33 2.07 14.35
C GLN A 286 20.76 1.75 12.92
N SER A 287 20.76 0.47 12.60
CA SER A 287 21.22 -0.07 11.32
C SER A 287 20.11 -0.17 10.26
N GLY A 288 18.85 -0.04 10.65
CA GLY A 288 17.69 -0.25 9.78
C GLY A 288 17.49 -1.71 9.39
N LYS A 289 18.21 -2.66 9.98
CA LYS A 289 18.16 -4.07 9.54
C LYS A 289 16.95 -4.78 10.13
N PRO A 290 16.06 -5.38 9.31
CA PRO A 290 14.98 -6.19 9.81
C PRO A 290 15.44 -7.62 10.14
N GLN A 291 14.77 -8.23 11.11
CA GLN A 291 14.91 -9.63 11.49
C GLN A 291 13.52 -10.27 11.54
N TYR A 292 13.34 -11.41 10.87
CA TYR A 292 12.12 -12.21 10.96
C TYR A 292 11.82 -12.62 12.42
N VAL A 293 10.56 -12.47 12.84
CA VAL A 293 10.08 -12.80 14.19
C VAL A 293 9.06 -13.93 14.15
N ALA A 294 7.98 -13.73 13.39
CA ALA A 294 6.82 -14.63 13.42
C ALA A 294 6.06 -14.59 12.09
N ASN A 295 5.22 -15.60 11.89
CA ASN A 295 4.27 -15.70 10.79
C ASN A 295 2.97 -16.29 11.35
N GLN A 296 1.83 -15.75 10.93
CA GLN A 296 0.52 -16.21 11.38
C GLN A 296 -0.52 -16.19 10.25
N PRO A 297 -1.52 -17.09 10.29
CA PRO A 297 -2.65 -17.05 9.36
C PRO A 297 -3.46 -15.75 9.45
N THR A 298 -4.05 -15.35 8.32
CA THR A 298 -5.00 -14.23 8.21
C THR A 298 -6.11 -14.53 7.21
N VAL A 299 -6.86 -13.50 6.80
CA VAL A 299 -7.84 -13.53 5.71
C VAL A 299 -7.28 -14.20 4.46
N LYS A 300 -8.13 -14.90 3.69
CA LYS A 300 -7.69 -15.65 2.52
C LYS A 300 -7.21 -14.72 1.40
N GLN A 301 -6.02 -14.99 0.87
CA GLN A 301 -5.35 -14.20 -0.17
C GLN A 301 -5.19 -12.71 0.22
N PRO A 302 -4.44 -12.39 1.29
CA PRO A 302 -4.30 -11.04 1.84
C PRO A 302 -3.49 -10.13 0.91
N ARG A 303 -4.17 -9.33 0.09
CA ARG A 303 -3.54 -8.45 -0.90
C ARG A 303 -3.21 -7.06 -0.35
N GLY A 304 -4.00 -6.57 0.60
CA GLY A 304 -3.81 -5.25 1.20
C GLY A 304 -4.14 -5.29 2.68
N PHE A 305 -3.37 -4.56 3.46
CA PHE A 305 -3.65 -4.32 4.87
C PHE A 305 -3.13 -2.92 5.23
N GLU A 306 -3.44 -2.42 6.42
CA GLU A 306 -2.87 -1.15 6.88
C GLU A 306 -2.76 -1.14 8.41
N ILE A 307 -1.82 -0.36 8.93
CA ILE A 307 -1.60 -0.11 10.36
C ILE A 307 -2.23 1.24 10.71
N ASP A 308 -2.97 1.30 11.82
CA ASP A 308 -3.55 2.57 12.24
C ASP A 308 -2.45 3.60 12.57
N PRO A 309 -2.70 4.92 12.40
CA PRO A 309 -1.67 5.95 12.63
C PRO A 309 -1.05 5.97 14.03
N ALA A 310 -1.68 5.30 15.01
CA ALA A 310 -1.15 5.15 16.37
C ALA A 310 -0.29 3.89 16.56
N GLY A 311 -0.20 3.00 15.58
CA GLY A 311 0.59 1.76 15.64
C GLY A 311 0.03 0.70 16.58
N ARG A 312 -1.27 0.74 16.87
CA ARG A 312 -1.94 -0.14 17.83
C ARG A 312 -2.78 -1.23 17.16
N TYR A 313 -3.23 -1.00 15.94
CA TYR A 313 -4.12 -1.90 15.22
C TYR A 313 -3.66 -2.11 13.79
N LEU A 314 -3.91 -3.31 13.27
CA LEU A 314 -3.72 -3.67 11.88
C LEU A 314 -5.04 -4.22 11.32
N VAL A 315 -5.43 -3.80 10.13
CA VAL A 315 -6.62 -4.31 9.43
C VAL A 315 -6.20 -4.98 8.13
N ALA A 316 -6.55 -6.25 7.95
CA ALA A 316 -6.20 -7.03 6.76
C ALA A 316 -7.42 -7.31 5.88
N ALA A 317 -7.23 -7.18 4.56
CA ALA A 317 -8.21 -7.50 3.52
C ALA A 317 -7.71 -8.61 2.60
N GLY A 318 -8.60 -9.58 2.31
CA GLY A 318 -8.30 -10.75 1.48
C GLY A 318 -9.16 -10.80 0.23
N GLU A 319 -8.55 -11.01 -0.94
CA GLU A 319 -9.27 -11.06 -2.22
C GLU A 319 -10.27 -12.21 -2.31
N LEU A 320 -10.07 -13.27 -1.52
CA LEU A 320 -10.95 -14.44 -1.44
C LEU A 320 -11.64 -14.56 -0.08
N SER A 321 -11.63 -13.47 0.71
CA SER A 321 -12.34 -13.36 1.98
C SER A 321 -13.65 -12.57 1.81
N ASP A 322 -14.65 -12.89 2.63
CA ASP A 322 -15.90 -12.12 2.77
C ASP A 322 -15.89 -11.18 3.99
N HIS A 323 -14.74 -11.10 4.68
CA HIS A 323 -14.53 -10.25 5.83
C HIS A 323 -13.12 -9.63 5.85
N LEU A 324 -13.02 -8.52 6.58
CA LEU A 324 -11.78 -7.94 7.10
C LEU A 324 -11.45 -8.59 8.44
N SER A 325 -10.17 -8.75 8.75
CA SER A 325 -9.73 -9.13 10.11
C SER A 325 -8.98 -7.97 10.77
N LEU A 326 -9.37 -7.68 12.01
CA LEU A 326 -8.75 -6.68 12.88
C LEU A 326 -7.81 -7.36 13.88
N TYR A 327 -6.60 -6.83 13.99
CA TYR A 327 -5.57 -7.27 14.92
C TYR A 327 -5.14 -6.12 15.82
N ARG A 328 -4.78 -6.44 17.06
CA ARG A 328 -4.04 -5.54 17.96
C ARG A 328 -2.56 -5.86 17.86
N ILE A 329 -1.75 -4.81 17.78
CA ILE A 329 -0.28 -4.87 17.76
C ILE A 329 0.22 -4.73 19.20
N ASP A 330 0.99 -5.71 19.67
CA ASP A 330 1.77 -5.54 20.90
C ASP A 330 2.98 -4.63 20.64
N SER A 331 3.01 -3.47 21.31
CA SER A 331 4.06 -2.46 21.08
C SER A 331 5.48 -2.87 21.49
N ALA A 332 5.63 -3.96 22.26
CA ALA A 332 6.90 -4.43 22.78
C ALA A 332 7.44 -5.66 22.03
N SER A 333 6.57 -6.50 21.48
CA SER A 333 6.95 -7.70 20.72
C SER A 333 6.67 -7.59 19.21
N GLY A 334 5.73 -6.74 18.81
CA GLY A 334 5.18 -6.68 17.45
C GLY A 334 4.17 -7.79 17.16
N GLU A 335 3.80 -8.61 18.13
CA GLU A 335 2.85 -9.71 17.97
C GLU A 335 1.46 -9.18 17.59
N LEU A 336 0.78 -9.90 16.70
CA LEU A 336 -0.57 -9.57 16.24
C LEU A 336 -1.61 -10.46 16.94
N THR A 337 -2.38 -9.89 17.86
CA THR A 337 -3.52 -10.58 18.47
C THR A 337 -4.77 -10.35 17.62
N TYR A 338 -5.38 -11.43 17.09
CA TYR A 338 -6.69 -11.35 16.42
C TYR A 338 -7.76 -10.84 17.40
N LEU A 339 -8.62 -9.93 16.95
CA LEU A 339 -9.69 -9.33 17.77
C LEU A 339 -11.07 -9.68 17.24
N SER A 340 -11.35 -9.31 15.99
CA SER A 340 -12.67 -9.43 15.39
C SER A 340 -12.62 -9.37 13.89
N ASP A 341 -13.73 -9.78 13.26
CA ASP A 341 -13.97 -9.60 11.84
C ASP A 341 -15.08 -8.58 11.58
N ALA A 342 -15.04 -7.98 10.40
CA ALA A 342 -16.16 -7.18 9.86
C ALA A 342 -16.48 -7.58 8.42
N PRO A 343 -17.76 -7.65 8.04
CA PRO A 343 -18.17 -8.03 6.70
C PRO A 343 -17.68 -7.02 5.67
N VAL A 344 -17.33 -7.49 4.47
CA VAL A 344 -16.81 -6.64 3.38
C VAL A 344 -17.31 -7.12 2.01
N GLY A 345 -17.14 -6.29 0.98
CA GLY A 345 -17.48 -6.65 -0.39
C GLY A 345 -16.56 -7.72 -0.99
N ARG A 346 -16.91 -8.19 -2.18
CA ARG A 346 -16.13 -9.21 -2.92
C ARG A 346 -14.82 -8.64 -3.45
N LYS A 347 -13.78 -9.48 -3.49
CA LYS A 347 -12.42 -9.15 -3.97
C LYS A 347 -11.85 -7.90 -3.32
N THR A 348 -11.95 -7.84 -2.01
CA THR A 348 -11.44 -6.73 -1.22
C THR A 348 -9.92 -6.80 -1.12
N ASN A 349 -9.23 -5.69 -1.41
CA ASN A 349 -7.79 -5.75 -1.70
C ASN A 349 -6.96 -4.51 -1.35
N TRP A 350 -7.58 -3.45 -0.81
CA TRP A 350 -6.87 -2.24 -0.38
C TRP A 350 -7.49 -1.70 0.89
N VAL A 351 -6.65 -1.17 1.79
CA VAL A 351 -7.07 -0.61 3.08
C VAL A 351 -6.35 0.72 3.27
N GLU A 352 -7.08 1.75 3.71
CA GLU A 352 -6.53 3.03 4.17
C GLU A 352 -7.11 3.32 5.56
N ILE A 353 -6.30 3.85 6.49
CA ILE A 353 -6.77 4.19 7.84
C ILE A 353 -6.53 5.66 8.14
N VAL A 354 -7.60 6.39 8.43
CA VAL A 354 -7.57 7.83 8.67
C VAL A 354 -8.01 8.12 10.11
N SER A 355 -7.16 8.77 10.89
CA SER A 355 -7.53 9.31 12.20
C SER A 355 -7.75 10.82 12.14
N PHE A 356 -8.93 11.26 12.55
CA PHE A 356 -9.29 12.66 12.75
C PHE A 356 -8.99 12.99 14.22
N GLY A 357 -8.01 13.87 14.45
CA GLY A 357 -7.46 14.14 15.78
C GLY A 357 -8.38 14.91 16.71
#